data_AF-A0A849IDF5-F1
#
_entry.id   AF-A0A849IDF5-F1
#
_cell.length_a   1.000
_cell.length_b   1.000
_cell.length_c   1.000
_cell.angle_alpha   90.00
_cell.angle_beta   90.00
_cell.angle_gamma   90.00
#
_symmetry.space_group_name_H-M   'P 1'
#
loop_
_entity.id
_entity.type
_entity.pdbx_description
1 polymer ?
#
loop_
_entity_poly.entity_id
_entity_poly.type
_entity_poly.pdbx_seq_one_letter_code
_entity_poly.pdbx_strand_id
1 'polypeptide(L)'
;SHIKTDEVRHYAKFRRLFNEHNDLERQGFFPVFRVIRERMLEIRGEDGYIAFKHAYLGRSKNPENLEAEWKTFRISLKSLVLEHYPFRMAVEMLLSPLPISSRIRKPIERLLTGSAKFAVSGLSRLDRISLS
;
A
#
# COMPACT_ATOMS: atom_id res chain seq x y z
N SER A 1 -15.09 6.67 -7.83
CA SER A 1 -14.49 7.98 -7.49
C SER A 1 -14.48 8.30 -5.99
N HIS A 2 -15.45 7.79 -5.20
CA HIS A 2 -15.58 8.12 -3.76
C HIS A 2 -14.37 7.74 -2.87
N ILE A 3 -13.75 6.58 -3.10
CA ILE A 3 -12.56 6.14 -2.35
C ILE A 3 -11.43 7.19 -2.45
N LYS A 4 -11.15 7.68 -3.67
CA LYS A 4 -10.11 8.68 -3.89
C LYS A 4 -10.35 9.97 -3.07
N THR A 5 -11.58 10.46 -3.07
CA THR A 5 -11.95 11.69 -2.36
C THR A 5 -11.90 11.51 -0.85
N ASP A 6 -12.32 10.35 -0.35
CA ASP A 6 -12.29 10.02 1.07
C ASP A 6 -10.85 9.92 1.59
N GLU A 7 -9.99 9.20 0.85
CA GLU A 7 -8.55 9.08 1.16
C GLU A 7 -7.84 10.43 1.20
N VAL A 8 -8.15 11.34 0.27
CA VAL A 8 -7.58 12.71 0.28
C VAL A 8 -8.03 13.49 1.51
N ARG A 9 -9.29 13.34 1.94
CA ARG A 9 -9.81 14.02 3.14
C ARG A 9 -9.18 13.45 4.42
N HIS A 10 -9.09 12.13 4.54
CA HIS A 10 -8.40 11.48 5.65
C HIS A 10 -6.93 11.88 5.71
N TYR A 11 -6.26 11.91 4.56
CA TYR A 11 -4.88 12.35 4.46
C TYR A 11 -4.68 13.81 4.87
N ALA A 12 -5.57 14.71 4.44
CA ALA A 12 -5.48 16.12 4.79
C ALA A 12 -5.52 16.33 6.32
N LYS A 13 -6.37 15.58 7.01
CA LYS A 13 -6.44 15.59 8.48
C LYS A 13 -5.15 15.07 9.11
N PHE A 14 -4.66 13.92 8.65
CA PHE A 14 -3.38 13.37 9.10
C PHE A 14 -2.25 14.37 8.91
N ARG A 15 -2.11 14.95 7.71
CA ARG A 15 -1.03 15.87 7.37
C ARG A 15 -1.06 17.13 8.23
N ARG A 16 -2.26 17.66 8.53
CA ARG A 16 -2.40 18.83 9.40
C ARG A 16 -1.82 18.53 10.80
N LEU A 17 -2.28 17.44 11.41
CA LEU A 17 -1.81 17.02 12.73
C LEU A 17 -0.31 16.70 12.73
N PHE A 18 0.17 15.98 11.72
CA PHE A 18 1.59 15.67 11.58
C PHE A 18 2.45 16.93 11.53
N ASN A 19 2.06 17.93 10.73
CA ASN A 19 2.79 19.18 10.64
C ASN A 19 2.77 19.94 11.97
N GLU A 20 1.60 20.05 12.62
CA GLU A 20 1.47 20.70 13.94
C GLU A 20 2.43 20.10 14.98
N HIS A 21 2.61 18.78 14.98
CA HIS A 21 3.54 18.10 15.90
C HIS A 21 4.99 18.23 15.44
N ASN A 22 5.24 18.11 14.14
CA ASN A 22 6.60 18.17 13.60
C ASN A 22 7.20 19.58 13.64
N ASP A 23 6.38 20.64 13.68
CA ASP A 23 6.86 22.00 13.89
C ASP A 23 7.50 22.17 15.28
N LEU A 24 7.06 21.38 16.27
CA LEU A 24 7.63 21.34 17.62
C LEU A 24 8.85 20.41 17.71
N GLU A 25 8.75 19.20 17.14
CA GLU A 25 9.78 18.17 17.26
C GLU A 25 10.92 18.30 16.23
N ARG A 26 10.66 18.96 15.09
CA ARG A 26 11.59 19.20 13.98
C ARG A 26 12.24 17.92 13.46
N GLN A 27 11.46 16.84 13.32
CA GLN A 27 11.96 15.55 12.84
C GLN A 27 12.48 15.68 11.41
N GLY A 28 13.67 15.12 11.18
CA GLY A 28 14.29 15.04 9.87
C GLY A 28 13.72 13.91 9.00
N PHE A 29 14.29 13.74 7.81
CA PHE A 29 13.85 12.73 6.84
C PHE A 29 13.89 11.30 7.37
N PHE A 30 15.02 10.90 7.99
CA PHE A 30 15.26 9.51 8.38
C PHE A 30 14.31 9.00 9.48
N PRO A 31 14.06 9.74 10.58
CA PRO A 31 13.08 9.33 11.59
C PRO A 31 11.68 9.10 11.02
N VAL A 32 11.18 10.05 10.22
CA VAL A 32 9.84 9.97 9.62
C VAL A 32 9.75 8.80 8.63
N PHE A 33 10.75 8.65 7.77
CA PHE A 33 10.80 7.54 6.82
C PHE A 33 10.82 6.18 7.50
N ARG A 34 11.59 6.04 8.59
CA ARG A 34 11.67 4.79 9.35
C ARG A 34 10.32 4.38 9.91
N VAL A 35 9.60 5.31 10.54
CA VAL A 35 8.26 5.04 11.10
C VAL A 35 7.29 4.64 9.99
N ILE A 36 7.28 5.37 8.87
CA ILE A 36 6.44 5.03 7.72
C ILE A 36 6.75 3.61 7.22
N ARG A 37 8.03 3.24 7.11
CA ARG A 37 8.45 1.90 6.71
C ARG A 37 7.99 0.83 7.70
N GLU A 38 8.19 1.03 8.99
CA GLU A 38 7.78 0.10 10.05
C GLU A 38 6.27 -0.17 9.97
N ARG A 39 5.45 0.89 9.89
CA ARG A 39 3.99 0.76 9.73
C ARG A 39 3.56 0.07 8.44
N MET A 40 4.25 0.33 7.33
CA MET A 40 3.97 -0.36 6.07
C MET A 40 4.31 -1.85 6.14
N LEU A 41 5.34 -2.24 6.89
CA LEU A 41 5.69 -3.65 7.07
C LEU A 41 4.69 -4.37 7.97
N GLU A 42 4.26 -3.72 9.06
CA GLU A 42 3.21 -4.22 9.96
C GLU A 42 1.92 -4.53 9.17
N ILE A 43 1.42 -3.60 8.36
CA ILE A 43 0.16 -3.76 7.61
C ILE A 43 0.25 -4.85 6.52
N ARG A 44 1.44 -5.10 5.95
CA ARG A 44 1.59 -6.03 4.82
C ARG A 44 1.68 -7.51 5.22
N GLY A 45 2.13 -7.81 6.44
CA GLY A 45 2.54 -9.16 6.83
C GLY A 45 1.38 -10.10 7.18
N GLU A 46 0.37 -9.61 7.89
CA GLU A 46 -0.56 -10.49 8.61
C GLU A 46 -2.04 -10.21 8.32
N ASP A 47 -2.44 -8.94 8.15
CA ASP A 47 -3.86 -8.57 8.11
C ASP A 47 -4.63 -9.14 6.91
N GLY A 48 -4.01 -9.17 5.73
CA GLY A 48 -4.69 -9.61 4.51
C GLY A 48 -5.06 -11.09 4.51
N TYR A 49 -4.14 -11.95 4.96
CA TYR A 49 -4.37 -13.39 5.05
C TYR A 49 -5.35 -13.72 6.18
N ILE A 50 -5.18 -13.09 7.34
CA ILE A 50 -6.06 -13.32 8.49
C ILE A 50 -7.49 -12.87 8.17
N ALA A 51 -7.67 -11.69 7.57
CA ALA A 51 -8.99 -11.20 7.15
C ALA A 51 -9.64 -12.13 6.11
N PHE A 52 -8.87 -12.56 5.10
CA PHE A 52 -9.36 -13.53 4.11
C PHE A 52 -9.73 -14.86 4.76
N LYS A 53 -8.88 -15.39 5.64
CA LYS A 53 -9.12 -16.64 6.37
C LYS A 53 -10.41 -16.58 7.18
N HIS A 54 -10.63 -15.52 7.95
CA HIS A 54 -11.86 -15.36 8.72
C HIS A 54 -13.10 -15.23 7.82
N ALA A 55 -13.02 -14.45 6.74
CA ALA A 55 -14.12 -14.31 5.79
C ALA A 55 -14.42 -15.64 5.06
N TYR A 56 -13.40 -16.39 4.67
CA TYR A 56 -13.52 -17.66 3.97
C TYR A 56 -14.08 -18.74 4.89
N LEU A 57 -13.55 -18.89 6.11
CA LEU A 57 -14.03 -19.87 7.09
C LEU A 57 -15.46 -19.57 7.58
N GLY A 58 -15.85 -18.29 7.64
CA GLY A 58 -17.22 -17.91 7.99
C GLY A 58 -18.27 -18.18 6.90
N ARG A 59 -17.84 -18.41 5.64
CA ARG A 59 -18.74 -18.55 4.49
C ARG A 59 -18.65 -19.91 3.78
N SER A 60 -17.50 -20.58 3.84
CA SER A 60 -17.23 -21.80 3.09
C SER A 60 -17.68 -23.06 3.83
N LYS A 61 -18.15 -24.06 3.08
CA LYS A 61 -18.45 -25.41 3.58
C LYS A 61 -17.23 -26.35 3.52
N ASN A 62 -16.16 -25.97 2.83
CA ASN A 62 -14.90 -26.74 2.69
C ASN A 62 -13.68 -25.91 3.16
N PRO A 63 -13.34 -25.96 4.46
CA PRO A 63 -12.22 -25.21 5.04
C PRO A 63 -10.84 -25.71 4.61
N GLU A 64 -10.72 -26.96 4.13
CA GLU A 64 -9.46 -27.60 3.76
C GLU A 64 -8.77 -26.96 2.54
N ASN A 65 -9.50 -26.21 1.71
CA ASN A 65 -8.95 -25.55 0.51
C ASN A 65 -8.51 -24.09 0.74
N LEU A 66 -8.46 -23.62 1.99
CA LEU A 66 -8.17 -22.22 2.35
C LEU A 66 -6.91 -21.66 1.64
N GLU A 67 -5.82 -22.42 1.59
CA GLU A 67 -4.55 -21.93 1.04
C GLU A 67 -4.57 -21.79 -0.48
N ALA A 68 -5.22 -22.73 -1.19
CA ALA A 68 -5.41 -22.65 -2.64
C ALA A 68 -6.35 -21.50 -3.03
N GLU A 69 -7.40 -21.29 -2.24
CA GLU A 69 -8.35 -20.18 -2.40
C GLU A 69 -7.68 -18.84 -2.10
N TRP A 70 -6.81 -18.76 -1.09
CA TRP A 70 -6.01 -17.57 -0.83
C TRP A 70 -5.12 -17.20 -2.01
N LYS A 71 -4.43 -18.18 -2.61
CA LYS A 71 -3.59 -17.94 -3.80
C LYS A 71 -4.42 -17.39 -4.96
N THR A 72 -5.59 -17.97 -5.23
CA THR A 72 -6.52 -17.54 -6.29
C THR A 72 -7.08 -16.14 -6.03
N PHE A 73 -7.49 -15.89 -4.78
CA PHE A 73 -7.95 -14.57 -4.35
C PHE A 73 -6.87 -13.51 -4.50
N ARG A 74 -5.61 -13.79 -4.12
CA ARG A 74 -4.49 -12.85 -4.29
C ARG A 74 -4.25 -12.49 -5.76
N ILE A 75 -4.36 -13.45 -6.67
CA ILE A 75 -4.22 -13.21 -8.11
C ILE A 75 -5.34 -12.27 -8.61
N SER A 76 -6.58 -12.51 -8.18
CA SER A 76 -7.74 -11.71 -8.58
C SER A 76 -7.74 -10.31 -7.94
N LEU A 77 -7.34 -10.21 -6.68
CA LEU A 77 -7.18 -8.93 -5.98
C LEU A 77 -6.12 -8.06 -6.67
N LYS A 78 -5.06 -8.69 -7.18
CA LYS A 78 -3.96 -8.00 -7.87
C LYS A 78 -4.36 -7.37 -9.19
N SER A 79 -5.17 -8.05 -10.01
CA SER A 79 -5.68 -7.43 -11.25
C SER A 79 -6.59 -6.24 -10.92
N LEU A 80 -7.46 -6.38 -9.93
CA LEU A 80 -8.33 -5.30 -9.47
C LEU A 80 -7.53 -4.09 -8.94
N VAL A 81 -6.47 -4.35 -8.16
CA VAL A 81 -5.56 -3.31 -7.65
C VAL A 81 -4.83 -2.62 -8.80
N LEU A 82 -4.31 -3.35 -9.79
CA LEU A 82 -3.63 -2.74 -10.95
C LEU A 82 -4.55 -1.81 -11.75
N GLU A 83 -5.81 -2.17 -11.88
CA GLU A 83 -6.79 -1.45 -12.71
C GLU A 83 -7.39 -0.24 -11.97
N HIS A 84 -7.70 -0.38 -10.69
CA HIS A 84 -8.51 0.60 -9.97
C HIS A 84 -7.76 1.34 -8.85
N TYR A 85 -6.59 0.87 -8.42
CA TYR A 85 -5.89 1.50 -7.30
C TYR A 85 -5.17 2.79 -7.74
N PRO A 86 -5.39 3.91 -7.05
CA PRO A 86 -4.79 5.19 -7.40
C PRO A 86 -3.33 5.30 -6.91
N PHE A 87 -2.42 4.49 -7.49
CA PHE A 87 -1.01 4.40 -7.08
C PHE A 87 -0.29 5.74 -6.96
N ARG A 88 -0.51 6.64 -7.93
CA ARG A 88 0.13 7.97 -7.92
C ARG A 88 -0.25 8.75 -6.65
N MET A 89 -1.52 8.72 -6.27
CA MET A 89 -2.01 9.41 -5.08
C MET A 89 -1.46 8.77 -3.80
N ALA A 90 -1.44 7.44 -3.72
CA ALA A 90 -0.86 6.73 -2.59
C ALA A 90 0.64 7.08 -2.41
N VAL A 91 1.41 7.12 -3.50
CA VAL A 91 2.82 7.54 -3.49
C VAL A 91 2.97 9.00 -3.07
N GLU A 92 2.14 9.91 -3.59
CA GLU A 92 2.16 11.32 -3.19
C GLU A 92 1.85 11.51 -1.69
N MET A 93 0.90 10.76 -1.16
CA MET A 93 0.53 10.75 0.26
C MET A 93 1.64 10.19 1.14
N LEU A 94 2.34 9.16 0.67
CA LEU A 94 3.48 8.55 1.36
C LEU A 94 4.68 9.50 1.44
N LEU A 95 4.91 10.28 0.38
CA LEU A 95 6.05 11.20 0.28
C LEU A 95 5.79 12.58 0.87
N SER A 96 4.53 13.01 0.96
CA SER A 96 4.16 14.32 1.47
C SER A 96 4.52 14.61 2.94
N PRO A 97 4.59 13.65 3.89
CA PRO A 97 5.07 13.93 5.26
C PRO A 97 6.60 13.97 5.37
N LEU A 98 7.33 13.58 4.32
CA LEU A 98 8.80 13.60 4.36
C LEU A 98 9.29 15.04 4.14
N PRO A 99 10.20 15.57 4.98
CA PRO A 99 10.80 16.89 4.80
C PRO A 99 11.85 16.87 3.67
N ILE A 100 11.41 16.58 2.45
CA ILE A 100 12.22 16.55 1.23
C ILE A 100 12.10 17.86 0.47
N SER A 101 13.22 18.34 -0.08
CA SER A 101 13.20 19.53 -0.93
C SER A 101 12.37 19.27 -2.20
N SER A 102 11.65 20.30 -2.65
CA SER A 102 10.77 20.24 -3.83
C SER A 102 11.51 19.81 -5.12
N ARG A 103 12.84 20.02 -5.18
CA ARG A 103 13.71 19.64 -6.29
C ARG A 103 13.87 18.12 -6.44
N ILE A 104 13.86 17.38 -5.32
CA ILE A 104 14.08 15.91 -5.31
C ILE A 104 12.75 15.15 -5.24
N ARG A 105 11.68 15.80 -4.77
CA ARG A 105 10.34 15.20 -4.62
C ARG A 105 9.76 14.69 -5.94
N LYS A 106 9.71 15.53 -6.98
CA LYS A 106 9.14 15.17 -8.29
C LYS A 106 9.82 13.97 -8.98
N PRO A 107 11.17 13.88 -9.03
CA PRO A 107 11.82 12.70 -9.61
C PRO A 107 11.56 11.42 -8.79
N ILE A 108 11.56 11.50 -7.45
CA ILE A 108 11.24 10.35 -6.58
C ILE A 108 9.78 9.88 -6.81
N GLU A 109 8.82 10.80 -6.87
CA GLU A 109 7.41 10.46 -7.16
C GLU A 109 7.24 9.66 -8.45
N ARG A 110 7.91 10.11 -9.53
CA ARG A 110 7.86 9.44 -10.83
C ARG A 110 8.50 8.06 -10.77
N LEU A 111 9.67 7.95 -10.13
CA LEU A 111 10.38 6.69 -9.96
C LEU A 111 9.56 5.68 -9.14
N LEU A 112 8.99 6.12 -8.01
CA LEU A 112 8.20 5.26 -7.11
C LEU A 112 6.86 4.87 -7.72
N THR A 113 6.18 5.77 -8.46
CA THR A 113 4.95 5.41 -9.16
C THR A 113 5.22 4.38 -10.27
N GLY A 114 6.32 4.56 -11.02
CA GLY A 114 6.73 3.61 -12.05
C GLY A 114 7.11 2.25 -11.49
N SER A 115 7.93 2.23 -10.43
CA SER A 115 8.35 0.99 -9.77
C SER A 115 7.24 0.30 -9.01
N ALA A 116 6.26 1.01 -8.43
CA ALA A 116 5.06 0.40 -7.84
C ALA A 116 4.21 -0.34 -8.89
N LYS A 117 3.95 0.30 -10.04
CA LYS A 117 3.27 -0.35 -11.17
C LYS A 117 4.07 -1.54 -11.68
N PHE A 118 5.38 -1.38 -11.82
CA PHE A 118 6.27 -2.43 -12.30
C PHE A 118 6.34 -3.61 -11.33
N ALA A 119 6.46 -3.39 -10.02
CA ALA A 119 6.53 -4.46 -9.02
C ALA A 119 5.25 -5.29 -9.00
N VAL A 120 4.08 -4.64 -9.03
CA VAL A 120 2.79 -5.35 -9.08
C VAL A 120 2.65 -6.11 -10.40
N SER A 121 3.16 -5.58 -11.52
CA SER A 121 3.21 -6.31 -12.80
C SER A 121 4.26 -7.43 -12.85
N GLY A 122 5.44 -7.25 -12.25
CA GLY A 122 6.58 -8.17 -12.29
C GLY A 122 6.34 -9.43 -11.47
N LEU A 123 5.66 -9.29 -10.33
CA LEU A 123 5.12 -10.42 -9.57
C LEU A 123 4.20 -11.31 -10.44
N SER A 124 3.56 -10.80 -11.50
CA SER A 124 2.66 -11.61 -12.35
C SER A 124 3.40 -12.53 -13.33
N ARG A 125 4.67 -12.25 -13.64
CA ARG A 125 5.51 -13.15 -14.44
C ARG A 125 6.04 -14.31 -13.61
N LEU A 126 6.34 -14.11 -12.32
CA LEU A 126 6.88 -15.16 -11.44
C LEU A 126 5.79 -16.15 -10.97
N ASP A 127 4.59 -15.66 -10.63
CA ASP A 127 3.48 -16.54 -10.21
C ASP A 127 2.96 -17.43 -11.36
N ARG A 128 3.10 -17.00 -12.61
CA ARG A 128 2.67 -17.77 -13.80
C ARG A 128 3.64 -18.90 -14.16
N ILE A 129 4.92 -18.78 -13.82
CA ILE A 129 5.96 -19.80 -14.05
C ILE A 129 5.92 -20.88 -12.96
N SER A 130 5.43 -20.57 -11.75
CA SER A 130 5.29 -21.54 -10.65
C SER A 130 4.00 -22.38 -10.71
N LEU A 131 3.19 -22.25 -11.77
CA LEU A 131 1.92 -22.97 -11.99
C LEU A 131 1.93 -23.82 -13.27
N SER A 132 3.11 -23.99 -13.90
CA SER A 132 3.38 -24.93 -15.01
C SER A 132 4.41 -25.95 -14.56
#